data_AF-A0A168E278-F1
#
_entry.id   AF-A0A168E278-F1
#
_cell.length_a   1.000
_cell.length_b   1.000
_cell.length_c   1.000
_cell.angle_alpha   90.00
_cell.angle_beta   90.00
_cell.angle_gamma   90.00
#
_symmetry.space_group_name_H-M   'P 1'
#
loop_
_entity.id
_entity.type
_entity.pdbx_description
1 polymer ?
#
loop_
_entity_poly.entity_id
_entity_poly.type
_entity_poly.pdbx_seq_one_letter_code
_entity_poly.pdbx_strand_id
1 'polypeptide(L)'
;MPCASSSSSSPSSPRPGEGLPADDDTILFDEQQQPSLSRVLASLKRANLSVHNRLSSIAADARFVQAVAATVRRPVVANERCGSWYVPPARKDGSAYFKSTDGHERAWKFSTRRLNLHLVAAIEEHDGYVVVLLCVS
;
A
#
# COMPACT_ATOMS: atom_id res chain seq x y z
N MET A 1 -45.97 -84.00 29.72
CA MET A 1 -45.49 -84.26 28.34
C MET A 1 -46.53 -83.66 27.40
N PRO A 2 -46.14 -82.79 26.46
CA PRO A 2 -45.13 -83.06 25.42
C PRO A 2 -43.99 -82.03 25.31
N CYS A 3 -43.00 -82.41 24.49
CA CYS A 3 -41.79 -81.72 24.07
C CYS A 3 -42.02 -80.56 23.08
N ALA A 4 -40.90 -79.87 22.82
CA ALA A 4 -40.58 -78.96 21.71
C ALA A 4 -40.78 -77.47 22.02
N SER A 5 -39.88 -76.54 21.68
CA SER A 5 -38.64 -76.60 20.92
C SER A 5 -37.92 -75.27 21.13
N SER A 6 -36.61 -75.31 21.28
CA SER A 6 -35.70 -74.17 21.26
C SER A 6 -35.73 -73.46 19.89
N SER A 7 -35.85 -72.14 19.88
CA SER A 7 -35.39 -71.31 18.76
C SER A 7 -34.80 -69.99 19.28
N SER A 8 -33.50 -69.86 19.03
CA SER A 8 -32.70 -68.66 19.22
C SER A 8 -33.13 -67.57 18.24
N SER A 9 -33.58 -66.42 18.73
CA SER A 9 -33.81 -65.23 17.92
C SER A 9 -32.51 -64.43 17.78
N SER A 10 -31.91 -64.46 16.58
CA SER A 10 -30.79 -63.60 16.17
C SER A 10 -31.18 -62.11 16.21
N PRO A 11 -30.22 -61.19 16.43
CA PRO A 11 -30.50 -59.76 16.38
C PRO A 11 -30.80 -59.33 14.95
N SER A 12 -31.95 -58.67 14.77
CA SER A 12 -32.39 -58.09 13.50
C SER A 12 -31.55 -56.88 13.12
N SER A 13 -30.99 -56.87 11.91
CA SER A 13 -30.31 -55.72 11.31
C SER A 13 -31.22 -54.48 11.26
N PRO A 14 -30.69 -53.26 11.46
CA PRO A 14 -31.50 -52.05 11.36
C PRO A 14 -31.90 -51.78 9.91
N ARG A 15 -33.15 -51.32 9.73
CA ARG A 15 -33.69 -50.89 8.43
C ARG A 15 -33.07 -49.54 8.03
N PRO A 16 -32.80 -49.29 6.73
CA PRO A 16 -32.35 -48.00 6.27
C PRO A 16 -33.53 -47.01 6.29
N GLY A 17 -33.56 -46.08 7.25
CA GLY A 17 -34.60 -45.05 7.28
C GLY A 17 -34.85 -44.30 8.61
N GLU A 18 -33.99 -44.37 9.63
CA GLU A 18 -34.10 -43.49 10.81
C GLU A 18 -33.11 -42.32 10.71
N GLY A 19 -33.64 -41.11 10.93
CA GLY A 19 -32.91 -39.84 10.88
C GLY A 19 -32.07 -39.53 12.13
N LEU A 20 -31.04 -38.71 11.87
CA LEU A 20 -29.89 -38.27 12.67
C LEU A 20 -30.14 -37.77 14.12
N PRO A 21 -29.05 -37.71 14.91
CA PRO A 21 -28.54 -36.42 15.38
C PRO A 21 -27.23 -36.06 14.65
N ALA A 22 -27.12 -34.78 14.30
CA ALA A 22 -26.02 -34.21 13.55
C ALA A 22 -24.76 -34.13 14.42
N ASP A 23 -23.77 -34.97 14.12
CA ASP A 23 -22.38 -34.70 14.49
C ASP A 23 -21.83 -33.68 13.47
N ASP A 24 -22.04 -32.43 13.84
CA ASP A 24 -21.73 -31.20 13.10
C ASP A 24 -20.24 -30.86 13.23
N ASP A 25 -19.38 -31.67 12.60
CA ASP A 25 -17.93 -31.39 12.52
C ASP A 25 -17.34 -31.70 11.13
N THR A 26 -18.19 -31.75 10.10
CA THR A 26 -17.69 -31.59 8.73
C THR A 26 -17.43 -30.11 8.53
N ILE A 27 -16.20 -29.66 8.84
CA ILE A 27 -15.73 -28.36 8.39
C ILE A 27 -15.75 -28.40 6.86
N LEU A 28 -16.87 -27.95 6.29
CA LEU A 28 -16.99 -27.56 4.90
C LEU A 28 -16.05 -26.37 4.72
N PHE A 29 -14.78 -26.65 4.48
CA PHE A 29 -13.94 -25.69 3.80
C PHE A 29 -14.54 -25.54 2.41
N ASP A 30 -15.34 -24.48 2.22
CA ASP A 30 -15.85 -24.10 0.92
C ASP A 30 -14.67 -23.75 0.00
N GLU A 31 -14.11 -24.76 -0.67
CA GLU A 31 -13.06 -24.59 -1.69
C GLU A 31 -13.54 -23.66 -2.82
N GLN A 32 -14.85 -23.40 -2.95
CA GLN A 32 -15.41 -22.52 -3.97
C GLN A 32 -15.37 -21.02 -3.63
N GLN A 33 -14.88 -20.63 -2.44
CA GLN A 33 -14.83 -19.22 -2.02
C GLN A 33 -13.42 -18.65 -1.79
N GLN A 34 -12.35 -19.35 -2.16
CA GLN A 34 -11.03 -18.72 -2.16
C GLN A 34 -10.87 -17.79 -3.37
N PRO A 35 -10.78 -16.46 -3.18
CA PRO A 35 -10.55 -15.56 -4.29
C PRO A 35 -9.21 -15.92 -4.95
N SER A 36 -9.21 -16.06 -6.27
CA SER A 36 -7.96 -16.29 -7.00
C SER A 36 -6.92 -15.23 -6.62
N LEU A 37 -5.64 -15.61 -6.60
CA LEU A 37 -4.52 -14.73 -6.27
C LEU A 37 -4.64 -13.40 -7.02
N SER A 38 -4.97 -13.45 -8.32
CA SER A 38 -5.19 -12.27 -9.17
C SER A 38 -6.28 -11.33 -8.63
N ARG A 39 -7.38 -11.89 -8.09
CA ARG A 39 -8.48 -11.12 -7.50
C ARG A 39 -8.05 -10.47 -6.18
N VAL A 40 -7.27 -11.17 -5.36
CA VAL A 40 -6.67 -10.62 -4.13
C VAL A 40 -5.71 -9.47 -4.47
N LEU A 41 -4.76 -9.67 -5.39
CA LEU A 41 -3.83 -8.63 -5.81
C LEU A 41 -4.56 -7.42 -6.42
N ALA A 42 -5.58 -7.64 -7.24
CA ALA A 42 -6.39 -6.56 -7.78
C ALA A 42 -7.14 -5.79 -6.68
N SER A 43 -7.61 -6.48 -5.64
CA SER A 43 -8.24 -5.87 -4.47
C SER A 43 -7.25 -5.05 -3.66
N LEU A 44 -6.06 -5.60 -3.39
CA LEU A 44 -4.98 -4.89 -2.70
C LEU A 44 -4.52 -3.66 -3.48
N LYS A 45 -4.40 -3.76 -4.81
CA LYS A 45 -4.07 -2.61 -5.67
C LYS A 45 -5.14 -1.53 -5.58
N ARG A 46 -6.43 -1.89 -5.64
CA ARG A 46 -7.54 -0.93 -5.47
C ARG A 46 -7.52 -0.28 -4.08
N ALA A 47 -7.29 -1.06 -3.03
CA ALA A 47 -7.21 -0.55 -1.66
C ALA A 47 -6.03 0.41 -1.50
N ASN A 48 -4.84 0.06 -2.00
CA ASN A 48 -3.64 0.91 -1.98
C ASN A 48 -3.87 2.24 -2.72
N LEU A 49 -4.53 2.19 -3.88
CA LEU A 49 -4.85 3.38 -4.68
C LEU A 49 -6.08 4.15 -4.18
N SER A 50 -6.66 3.78 -3.04
CA SER A 50 -7.79 4.49 -2.44
C SER A 50 -7.41 5.94 -2.08
N VAL A 51 -8.41 6.83 -2.12
CA VAL A 51 -8.22 8.24 -1.76
C VAL A 51 -7.68 8.38 -0.34
N HIS A 52 -8.20 7.59 0.60
CA HIS A 52 -7.72 7.57 1.98
C HIS A 52 -6.23 7.28 2.06
N ASN A 53 -5.76 6.19 1.45
CA ASN A 53 -4.35 5.81 1.51
C ASN A 53 -3.43 6.84 0.84
N ARG A 54 -3.87 7.45 -0.26
CA ARG A 54 -3.12 8.54 -0.92
C ARG A 54 -2.98 9.77 -0.02
N LEU A 55 -4.08 10.23 0.59
CA LEU A 55 -4.05 11.38 1.49
C LEU A 55 -3.21 11.09 2.75
N SER A 56 -3.35 9.89 3.31
CA SER A 56 -2.56 9.43 4.46
C SER A 56 -1.06 9.36 4.13
N SER A 57 -0.70 8.87 2.93
CA SER A 57 0.69 8.88 2.44
C SER A 57 1.21 10.31 2.31
N ILE A 58 0.47 11.20 1.65
CA ILE A 58 0.88 12.60 1.48
C ILE A 58 1.11 13.28 2.84
N ALA A 59 0.23 13.05 3.81
CA ALA A 59 0.36 13.61 5.15
C ALA A 59 1.53 13.01 5.92
N ALA A 60 1.86 11.73 5.71
CA ALA A 60 3.04 11.10 6.29
C ALA A 60 4.33 11.68 5.68
N ASP A 61 4.39 11.80 4.35
CA ASP A 61 5.54 12.35 3.62
C ASP A 61 5.78 13.81 4.00
N ALA A 62 4.73 14.62 4.13
CA ALA A 62 4.84 16.01 4.58
C ALA A 62 5.42 16.12 6.00
N ARG A 63 5.03 15.22 6.92
CA ARG A 63 5.61 15.17 8.28
C ARG A 63 7.08 14.74 8.26
N PHE A 64 7.42 13.77 7.42
CA PHE A 64 8.80 13.32 7.24
C PHE A 64 9.70 14.47 6.73
N VAL A 65 9.26 15.18 5.69
CA VAL A 65 9.97 16.34 5.15
C VAL A 65 10.20 17.40 6.22
N GLN A 66 9.20 17.67 7.08
CA GLN A 66 9.36 18.61 8.20
C GLN A 66 10.40 18.14 9.23
N ALA A 67 10.42 16.85 9.56
CA ALA A 67 11.41 16.29 10.49
C ALA A 67 12.84 16.37 9.93
N VAL A 68 13.02 16.07 8.64
CA VAL A 68 14.31 16.21 7.96
C VAL A 68 14.74 17.68 7.93
N ALA A 69 13.85 18.59 7.56
CA ALA A 69 14.14 20.02 7.54
C ALA A 69 14.60 20.56 8.91
N ALA A 70 13.94 20.13 9.99
CA ALA A 70 14.32 20.50 11.35
C ALA A 70 15.70 19.98 11.77
N THR A 71 16.14 18.87 11.17
CA THR A 71 17.43 18.22 11.47
C THR A 71 18.57 18.83 10.67
N VAL A 72 18.36 19.06 9.38
CA VAL A 72 19.40 19.53 8.45
C VAL A 72 19.69 21.04 8.64
N ARG A 73 18.73 21.82 9.19
CA ARG A 73 18.89 23.26 9.49
C ARG A 73 19.40 24.08 8.30
N ARG A 74 18.94 23.74 7.10
CA ARG A 74 19.23 24.44 5.84
C ARG A 74 17.92 24.85 5.17
N PRO A 75 17.95 25.87 4.29
CA PRO A 75 16.78 26.27 3.53
C PRO A 75 16.12 25.09 2.81
N VAL A 76 14.79 25.03 2.90
CA VAL A 76 13.98 24.03 2.22
C VAL A 76 13.42 24.63 0.94
N VAL A 77 13.87 24.09 -0.19
CA VAL A 77 13.44 24.47 -1.52
C VAL A 77 12.44 23.45 -2.03
N ALA A 78 11.20 23.87 -2.24
CA ALA A 78 10.16 23.00 -2.78
C ALA A 78 10.22 22.97 -4.32
N ASN A 79 10.27 21.78 -4.92
CA ASN A 79 10.04 21.70 -6.37
C ASN A 79 8.56 21.91 -6.68
N GLU A 80 8.23 22.89 -7.51
CA GLU A 80 6.86 23.23 -7.87
C GLU A 80 6.12 22.14 -8.64
N ARG A 81 6.83 21.17 -9.23
CA ARG A 81 6.19 20.03 -9.89
C ARG A 81 5.58 19.03 -8.91
N CYS A 82 6.14 18.90 -7.71
CA CYS A 82 5.75 17.84 -6.79
C CYS A 82 6.08 18.16 -5.32
N GLY A 83 7.23 18.77 -5.03
CA GLY A 83 7.67 19.11 -3.69
C GLY A 83 6.76 20.08 -2.93
N SER A 84 6.09 21.02 -3.62
CA SER A 84 5.20 22.00 -2.98
C SER A 84 4.01 21.39 -2.23
N TRP A 85 3.66 20.11 -2.48
CA TRP A 85 2.61 19.41 -1.74
C TRP A 85 3.02 19.06 -0.30
N TYR A 86 4.32 18.95 -0.04
CA TYR A 86 4.86 18.41 1.21
C TYR A 86 5.50 19.47 2.11
N VAL A 87 5.77 20.66 1.56
CA VAL A 87 6.40 21.77 2.28
C VAL A 87 5.33 22.81 2.62
N PRO A 88 5.03 23.04 3.92
CA PRO A 88 4.12 24.10 4.33
C PRO A 88 4.63 25.48 3.86
N PRO A 89 3.77 26.40 3.42
CA PRO A 89 4.20 27.71 2.91
C PRO A 89 5.07 28.51 3.91
N ALA A 90 4.78 28.39 5.21
CA ALA A 90 5.55 29.05 6.28
C ALA A 90 6.97 28.49 6.47
N ARG A 91 7.29 27.33 5.86
CA ARG A 91 8.60 26.66 5.94
C ARG A 91 9.26 26.53 4.56
N LYS A 92 8.73 27.22 3.56
CA LYS A 92 9.24 27.17 2.19
C LYS A 92 10.16 28.37 1.98
N ASP A 93 11.45 28.12 1.94
CA ASP A 93 12.48 29.16 1.76
C ASP A 93 12.74 29.46 0.28
N GLY A 94 12.33 28.55 -0.61
CA GLY A 94 12.47 28.77 -2.05
C GLY A 94 11.65 27.79 -2.88
N SER A 95 11.66 28.04 -4.18
CA SER A 95 11.04 27.18 -5.17
C SER A 95 12.06 26.71 -6.20
N ALA A 96 11.83 25.51 -6.75
CA ALA A 96 12.59 24.99 -7.87
C ALA A 96 11.66 24.38 -8.90
N TYR A 97 12.17 24.20 -10.12
CA TYR A 97 11.43 23.60 -11.22
C TYR A 97 12.26 22.54 -11.94
N PHE A 98 12.74 21.54 -11.19
CA PHE A 98 13.43 20.40 -11.78
C PHE A 98 12.44 19.46 -12.46
N LYS A 99 12.77 18.96 -13.64
CA LYS A 99 12.05 17.87 -14.31
C LYS A 99 12.87 16.61 -14.12
N SER A 100 12.31 15.57 -13.51
CA SER A 100 12.90 14.24 -13.56
C SER A 100 12.81 13.77 -15.02
N THR A 101 13.94 13.59 -15.68
CA THR A 101 13.98 12.90 -16.98
C THR A 101 14.24 11.44 -16.67
N ASP A 102 13.18 10.61 -16.69
CA ASP A 102 13.39 9.18 -16.77
C ASP A 102 13.90 8.82 -18.19
N GLY A 103 14.78 7.84 -18.26
CA GLY A 103 15.04 7.11 -19.50
C GLY A 103 15.98 7.71 -20.56
N HIS A 104 16.68 8.83 -20.34
CA HIS A 104 17.66 9.34 -21.31
C HIS A 104 19.09 9.34 -20.76
N GLU A 105 19.67 8.15 -20.56
CA GLU A 105 21.11 8.04 -20.41
C GLU A 105 21.81 8.70 -21.61
N ARG A 106 22.80 9.56 -21.34
CA ARG A 106 23.63 10.31 -22.31
C ARG A 106 23.00 11.55 -22.98
N ALA A 107 21.79 11.98 -22.60
CA ALA A 107 21.21 13.23 -23.11
C ALA A 107 20.90 14.23 -21.97
N TRP A 108 21.94 14.95 -21.52
CA TRP A 108 21.80 16.10 -20.62
C TRP A 108 21.22 17.29 -21.40
N LYS A 109 19.91 17.28 -21.67
CA LYS A 109 19.23 18.44 -22.26
C LYS A 109 19.14 19.55 -21.21
N PHE A 110 20.12 20.45 -21.22
CA PHE A 110 20.10 21.68 -20.42
C PHE A 110 19.09 22.66 -21.04
N SER A 111 17.94 22.84 -20.39
CA SER A 111 16.93 23.79 -20.85
C SER A 111 17.27 25.19 -20.37
N THR A 112 17.60 26.10 -21.28
CA THR A 112 17.87 27.51 -20.97
C THR A 112 16.62 28.32 -20.59
N ARG A 113 15.41 27.77 -20.80
CA ARG A 113 14.15 28.49 -20.52
C ARG A 113 13.74 28.51 -19.04
N ARG A 114 14.16 27.52 -18.25
CA ARG A 114 13.74 27.37 -16.84
C ARG A 114 14.92 26.95 -15.99
N LEU A 115 15.90 27.84 -15.93
CA LEU A 115 17.08 27.64 -15.11
C LEU A 115 16.78 28.03 -13.66
N ASN A 116 17.13 27.17 -12.72
CA ASN A 116 17.00 27.43 -11.29
C ASN A 116 18.19 28.25 -10.74
N LEU A 117 18.67 29.25 -11.51
CA LEU A 117 19.89 29.99 -11.16
C LEU A 117 19.75 30.83 -9.89
N HIS A 118 18.53 31.22 -9.52
CA HIS A 118 18.26 31.91 -8.26
C HIS A 118 18.67 31.08 -7.03
N LEU A 119 18.75 29.74 -7.18
CA LEU A 119 19.24 28.87 -6.11
C LEU A 119 20.75 28.98 -5.90
N VAL A 120 21.53 29.48 -6.87
CA VAL A 120 22.99 29.67 -6.73
C VAL A 120 23.29 30.66 -5.61
N ALA A 121 22.52 31.77 -5.54
CA ALA A 121 22.65 32.73 -4.46
C ALA A 121 22.36 32.09 -3.08
N ALA A 122 21.37 31.19 -3.01
CA ALA A 122 21.06 30.48 -1.77
C ALA A 122 22.18 29.51 -1.33
N ILE A 123 23.01 28.99 -2.26
CA ILE A 123 24.19 28.17 -1.90
C ILE A 123 25.27 29.05 -1.27
N GLU A 124 25.52 30.22 -1.86
CA GLU A 124 26.50 31.17 -1.35
C GLU A 124 26.15 31.63 0.08
N GLU A 125 24.87 31.90 0.35
CA GLU A 125 24.42 32.42 1.64
C GLU A 125 24.31 31.35 2.74
N HIS A 126 23.86 30.13 2.39
CA HIS A 126 23.47 29.12 3.38
C HIS A 126 24.31 27.84 3.36
N ASP A 127 25.43 27.84 2.63
CA ASP A 127 26.28 26.66 2.41
C ASP A 127 25.50 25.47 1.80
N GLY A 128 24.43 25.78 1.06
CA GLY A 128 23.56 24.82 0.36
C GLY A 128 22.11 24.77 0.88
N TYR A 129 21.30 23.90 0.27
CA TYR A 129 19.86 23.78 0.56
C TYR A 129 19.37 22.34 0.37
N VAL A 130 18.18 22.04 0.88
CA VAL A 130 17.49 20.76 0.67
C VAL A 130 16.40 20.97 -0.39
N VAL A 131 16.42 20.18 -1.46
CA VAL A 131 15.34 20.17 -2.45
C VAL A 131 14.39 19.03 -2.19
N VAL A 132 13.10 19.34 -2.06
CA VAL A 132 12.05 18.32 -1.99
C VAL A 132 11.62 17.95 -3.41
N LEU A 133 11.96 16.73 -3.82
CA LEU A 133 11.60 16.11 -5.09
C LEU A 133 10.80 14.85 -4.79
N LEU A 134 9.66 14.65 -5.44
CA LEU A 134 9.02 13.34 -5.47
C LEU A 134 9.46 12.61 -6.75
N CYS A 135 10.06 11.44 -6.57
CA CYS A 135 10.19 10.45 -7.63
C CYS A 135 8.94 9.57 -7.53
N VAL A 136 8.03 9.68 -8.50
CA VAL A 136 6.97 8.68 -8.63
C VAL A 136 7.60 7.50 -9.35
N SER A 137 7.78 6.38 -8.64
CA SER A 137 8.14 5.07 -9.23
C SER A 137 6.91 4.43 -9.89
#